data_AF-A0AAC9IZZ2-F1
#
_entry.id   AF-A0AAC9IZZ2-F1
#
_cell.length_a   1.000
_cell.length_b   1.000
_cell.length_c   1.000
_cell.angle_alpha   90.00
_cell.angle_beta   90.00
_cell.angle_gamma   90.00
#
_symmetry.space_group_name_H-M   'P 1'
#
loop_
_entity.id
_entity.type
_entity.pdbx_description
1 polymer ?
#
loop_
_entity_poly.entity_id
_entity_poly.type
_entity_poly.pdbx_seq_one_letter_code
_entity_poly.pdbx_strand_id
1 'polypeptide(L)'
;MTHQYDVHYGLRLGCIILIWFSFGGTIINSADQLSFFSAIILFLIPLAFDYYSHQPIETKNIRRKNIGIWSAVILSSICLGITFTGFNVEFLVLAIWFKSLVWILAAFYIVMAVSDWASYSSVEEVAHRDRIKKVLRDKKSNESFEERVEYYREEKVNT
;
A
#
# COMPACT_ATOMS: atom_id res chain seq x y z
N MET A 1 8.87 19.15 -19.98
CA MET A 1 7.94 18.74 -18.91
C MET A 1 8.45 17.53 -18.13
N THR A 2 9.75 17.39 -17.86
CA THR A 2 10.34 16.24 -17.16
C THR A 2 10.34 16.36 -15.63
N HIS A 3 10.13 17.57 -15.08
CA HIS A 3 10.33 17.83 -13.65
C HIS A 3 9.18 17.41 -12.72
N GLN A 4 7.95 17.21 -13.21
CA GLN A 4 6.80 16.90 -12.33
C GLN A 4 6.78 15.44 -11.83
N TYR A 5 7.57 14.54 -12.42
CA TYR A 5 7.38 13.10 -12.25
C TYR A 5 8.31 12.47 -11.21
N ASP A 6 9.54 12.98 -11.05
CA ASP A 6 10.40 12.65 -9.89
C ASP A 6 9.74 13.04 -8.57
N VAL A 7 8.98 14.13 -8.59
CA VAL A 7 8.32 14.68 -7.39
C VAL A 7 7.27 13.72 -6.85
N HIS A 8 6.50 13.01 -7.69
CA HIS A 8 5.44 12.14 -7.20
C HIS A 8 5.98 10.93 -6.41
N TYR A 9 6.95 10.20 -6.97
CA TYR A 9 7.55 9.05 -6.29
C TYR A 9 8.50 9.45 -5.16
N GLY A 10 9.17 10.60 -5.28
CA GLY A 10 9.92 11.19 -4.17
C GLY A 10 9.03 11.58 -2.98
N LEU A 11 7.86 12.17 -3.24
CA LEU A 11 6.89 12.54 -2.21
C LEU A 11 6.26 11.29 -1.57
N ARG A 12 5.95 10.26 -2.39
CA ARG A 12 5.54 8.94 -1.88
C ARG A 12 6.58 8.34 -0.94
N LEU A 13 7.86 8.33 -1.35
CA LEU A 13 8.95 7.85 -0.51
C LEU A 13 9.03 8.62 0.81
N GLY A 14 8.94 9.96 0.76
CA GLY A 14 8.89 10.80 1.95
C GLY A 14 7.73 10.44 2.89
N CYS A 15 6.52 10.25 2.34
CA CYS A 15 5.36 9.82 3.13
C CYS A 15 5.57 8.45 3.79
N ILE A 16 6.12 7.46 3.07
CA ILE A 16 6.39 6.13 3.61
C ILE A 16 7.42 6.20 4.75
N ILE A 17 8.46 7.04 4.62
CA ILE A 17 9.44 7.26 5.69
C ILE A 17 8.77 7.87 6.93
N LEU A 18 7.94 8.89 6.76
CA LEU A 18 7.22 9.54 7.87
C LEU A 18 6.26 8.58 8.58
N ILE A 19 5.51 7.78 7.81
CA ILE A 19 4.61 6.75 8.33
C ILE A 19 5.41 5.68 9.08
N TRP A 20 6.57 5.27 8.58
CA TRP A 20 7.44 4.30 9.25
C TRP A 20 8.00 4.80 10.59
N PHE A 21 8.41 6.07 10.68
CA PHE A 21 8.81 6.65 11.97
C PHE A 21 7.64 6.75 12.95
N SER A 22 6.47 7.16 12.46
CA SER A 22 5.24 7.25 13.26
C SER A 22 4.82 5.87 13.78
N PHE A 23 4.94 4.84 12.94
CA PHE A 23 4.74 3.44 13.30
C PHE A 23 5.72 2.98 14.38
N GLY A 24 7.01 3.26 14.23
CA GLY A 24 8.03 2.97 15.25
C GLY A 24 7.70 3.60 16.61
N GLY A 25 7.34 4.88 16.63
CA GLY A 25 6.90 5.56 17.84
C GLY A 25 5.65 4.92 18.46
N THR A 26 4.68 4.51 17.63
CA THR A 26 3.44 3.89 18.08
C THR A 26 3.69 2.51 18.70
N ILE A 27 4.46 1.64 18.04
CA ILE A 27 4.68 0.28 18.54
C ILE A 27 5.63 0.24 19.74
N ILE A 28 6.60 1.14 19.85
CA ILE A 28 7.47 1.19 21.04
C ILE A 28 6.62 1.51 22.28
N ASN A 29 5.68 2.45 22.14
CA ASN A 29 4.80 2.91 23.21
C ASN A 29 3.50 2.11 23.38
N SER A 30 3.26 1.04 22.61
CA SER A 30 2.04 0.25 22.75
C SER A 30 1.99 -0.45 24.11
N ALA A 31 0.92 -0.24 24.87
CA ALA A 31 0.79 -0.74 26.24
C ALA A 31 0.40 -2.23 26.31
N ASP A 32 -0.35 -2.71 25.32
CA ASP A 32 -0.95 -4.04 25.30
C ASP A 32 -0.86 -4.70 23.92
N GLN A 33 -1.17 -6.00 23.88
CA GLN A 33 -1.14 -6.83 22.67
C GLN A 33 -2.08 -6.31 21.56
N LEU A 34 -3.28 -5.86 21.91
CA LEU A 34 -4.26 -5.38 20.94
C LEU A 34 -3.76 -4.10 20.26
N SER A 35 -3.32 -3.14 21.06
CA SER A 35 -2.72 -1.88 20.59
C SER A 35 -1.52 -2.13 19.67
N PHE A 36 -0.67 -3.11 20.00
CA PHE A 36 0.49 -3.49 19.19
C PHE A 36 0.08 -4.05 17.81
N PHE A 37 -0.83 -5.03 17.77
CA PHE A 37 -1.28 -5.61 16.51
C PHE A 37 -2.12 -4.63 15.67
N SER A 38 -2.96 -3.80 16.30
CA SER A 38 -3.70 -2.76 15.60
C SER A 38 -2.76 -1.75 14.93
N ALA A 39 -1.67 -1.34 15.60
CA ALA A 39 -0.68 -0.46 15.01
C ALA A 39 0.01 -1.08 13.78
N ILE A 40 0.33 -2.38 13.82
CA ILE A 40 0.89 -3.11 12.67
C ILE A 40 -0.10 -3.13 11.50
N ILE A 41 -1.36 -3.47 11.76
CA ILE A 41 -2.39 -3.54 10.72
C ILE A 41 -2.62 -2.17 10.08
N LEU A 42 -2.70 -1.11 10.90
CA LEU A 42 -2.87 0.27 10.41
C LEU A 42 -1.68 0.77 9.61
N PHE A 43 -0.47 0.25 9.86
CA PHE A 43 0.70 0.51 9.04
C PHE A 43 0.67 -0.25 7.71
N LEU A 44 0.28 -1.52 7.71
CA LEU A 44 0.36 -2.39 6.53
C LEU A 44 -0.78 -2.17 5.52
N ILE A 45 -2.01 -1.92 5.98
CA ILE A 45 -3.16 -1.78 5.08
C ILE A 45 -2.99 -0.65 4.05
N PRO A 46 -2.62 0.59 4.45
CA PRO A 46 -2.39 1.67 3.50
C PRO A 46 -1.30 1.33 2.48
N LEU A 47 -0.25 0.62 2.88
CA LEU A 47 0.80 0.17 1.98
C LEU A 47 0.28 -0.85 0.96
N ALA A 48 -0.57 -1.79 1.36
CA ALA A 48 -1.20 -2.73 0.44
C ALA A 48 -2.03 -2.01 -0.64
N PHE A 49 -2.82 -1.01 -0.26
CA PHE A 49 -3.61 -0.21 -1.20
C PHE A 49 -2.74 0.65 -2.11
N ASP A 50 -1.70 1.28 -1.57
CA ASP A 50 -0.73 2.04 -2.34
C ASP A 50 -0.08 1.17 -3.43
N TYR A 51 0.40 -0.02 -3.07
CA TYR A 51 0.94 -0.97 -4.05
C TYR A 51 -0.11 -1.47 -5.05
N TYR A 52 -1.35 -1.73 -4.62
CA TYR A 52 -2.42 -2.16 -5.53
C TYR A 52 -2.72 -1.12 -6.61
N SER A 53 -2.63 0.17 -6.28
CA SER A 53 -2.89 1.26 -7.22
C SER A 53 -1.88 1.36 -8.37
N HIS A 54 -0.71 0.72 -8.27
CA HIS A 54 0.32 0.77 -9.29
C HIS A 54 0.03 -0.14 -10.50
N GLN A 55 0.29 0.38 -11.70
CA GLN A 55 0.18 -0.33 -12.98
C GLN A 55 1.53 -0.32 -13.72
N PRO A 56 2.52 -1.11 -13.27
CA PRO A 56 3.83 -1.19 -13.91
C PRO A 56 3.82 -1.97 -15.23
N ILE A 57 4.76 -1.64 -16.12
CA ILE A 57 4.95 -2.34 -17.40
C ILE A 57 5.89 -3.53 -17.25
N GLU A 58 7.03 -3.30 -16.58
CA GLU A 58 8.09 -4.30 -16.51
C GLU A 58 7.69 -5.46 -15.59
N THR A 59 7.98 -6.70 -16.01
CA THR A 59 7.70 -7.91 -15.23
C THR A 59 8.36 -7.89 -13.84
N LYS A 60 9.55 -7.30 -13.73
CA LYS A 60 10.25 -7.08 -12.44
C LYS A 60 9.46 -6.16 -11.51
N ASN A 61 8.88 -5.10 -12.05
CA ASN A 61 8.09 -4.12 -11.32
C ASN A 61 6.72 -4.70 -10.92
N ILE A 62 6.10 -5.51 -11.79
CA ILE A 62 4.89 -6.30 -11.47
C ILE A 62 5.15 -7.25 -10.31
N ARG A 63 6.27 -7.99 -10.33
CA ARG A 63 6.62 -8.91 -9.23
C ARG A 63 6.82 -8.16 -7.91
N ARG A 64 7.53 -7.02 -7.94
CA ARG A 64 7.74 -6.18 -6.75
C ARG A 64 6.43 -5.64 -6.19
N LYS A 65 5.52 -5.18 -7.06
CA LYS A 65 4.16 -4.79 -6.69
C LYS A 65 3.43 -5.92 -5.94
N ASN A 66 3.44 -7.11 -6.51
CA ASN A 66 2.77 -8.28 -5.92
C ASN A 66 3.38 -8.65 -4.56
N ILE A 67 4.69 -8.57 -4.41
CA ILE A 67 5.36 -8.78 -3.11
C ILE A 67 4.87 -7.75 -2.10
N GLY A 68 4.77 -6.47 -2.47
CA GLY A 68 4.28 -5.41 -1.58
C GLY A 68 2.87 -5.65 -1.08
N ILE A 69 1.96 -5.98 -2.00
CA ILE A 69 0.56 -6.30 -1.68
C ILE A 69 0.47 -7.54 -0.78
N TRP A 70 1.01 -8.67 -1.25
CA TRP A 70 0.81 -9.95 -0.57
C TRP A 70 1.54 -10.02 0.76
N SER A 71 2.73 -9.41 0.89
CA SER A 71 3.41 -9.34 2.19
C SER A 71 2.57 -8.57 3.22
N ALA A 72 2.01 -7.41 2.83
CA ALA A 72 1.20 -6.59 3.74
C ALA A 72 -0.10 -7.28 4.12
N VAL A 73 -0.77 -7.94 3.16
CA VAL A 73 -2.00 -8.70 3.40
C VAL A 73 -1.73 -9.89 4.32
N ILE A 74 -0.74 -10.73 4.01
CA ILE A 74 -0.42 -11.93 4.81
C ILE A 74 -0.06 -11.56 6.25
N LEU A 75 0.80 -10.55 6.42
CA LEU A 75 1.19 -10.10 7.77
C LEU A 75 0.01 -9.52 8.55
N SER A 76 -0.88 -8.76 7.90
CA SER A 76 -2.10 -8.26 8.53
C SER A 76 -3.04 -9.41 8.93
N SER A 77 -3.21 -10.42 8.07
CA SER A 77 -4.00 -11.60 8.36
C SER A 77 -3.45 -12.41 9.55
N ILE A 78 -2.12 -12.53 9.66
CA ILE A 78 -1.48 -13.18 10.82
C ILE A 78 -1.79 -12.40 12.10
N CYS A 79 -1.64 -11.07 12.08
CA CYS A 79 -1.93 -10.22 13.25
C CYS A 79 -3.39 -10.33 13.69
N LEU A 80 -4.33 -10.30 12.72
CA LEU A 80 -5.75 -10.51 13.00
C LEU A 80 -6.01 -11.92 13.56
N GLY A 81 -5.39 -12.95 12.98
CA GLY A 81 -5.52 -14.34 13.45
C GLY A 81 -5.10 -14.49 14.91
N ILE A 82 -3.95 -13.92 15.29
CA ILE A 82 -3.49 -13.94 16.69
C ILE A 82 -4.48 -13.20 17.61
N THR A 83 -4.99 -12.05 17.16
CA THR A 83 -5.94 -11.23 17.93
C THR A 83 -7.27 -11.97 18.16
N PHE A 84 -7.83 -12.60 17.13
CA PHE A 84 -9.12 -13.29 17.23
C PHE A 84 -9.07 -14.66 17.90
N THR A 85 -7.93 -15.37 17.82
CA THR A 85 -7.76 -16.68 18.47
C THR A 85 -7.51 -16.57 19.98
N GLY A 86 -7.24 -15.37 20.50
CA GLY A 86 -6.93 -15.17 21.92
C GLY A 86 -5.57 -15.72 22.33
N PHE A 87 -4.67 -15.96 21.36
CA PHE A 87 -3.32 -16.44 21.64
C PHE A 87 -2.52 -15.34 22.35
N ASN A 88 -2.13 -15.58 23.61
CA ASN A 88 -1.45 -14.58 24.44
C ASN A 88 0.07 -14.60 24.17
N VAL A 89 0.57 -13.49 23.61
CA VAL A 89 1.99 -13.21 23.34
C VAL A 89 2.43 -11.91 24.00
N GLU A 90 1.75 -11.51 25.07
CA GLU A 90 1.95 -10.23 25.75
C GLU A 90 3.38 -10.08 26.29
N PHE A 91 4.01 -11.17 26.72
CA PHE A 91 5.42 -11.18 27.16
C PHE A 91 6.40 -10.77 26.04
N LEU A 92 6.12 -11.14 24.79
CA LEU A 92 6.91 -10.72 23.61
C LEU A 92 6.61 -9.27 23.27
N VAL A 93 5.34 -8.88 23.27
CA VAL A 93 4.91 -7.53 22.94
C VAL A 93 5.48 -6.50 23.93
N LEU A 94 5.51 -6.80 25.22
CA LEU A 94 6.06 -5.90 26.24
C LEU A 94 7.59 -5.73 26.11
N ALA A 95 8.28 -6.65 25.44
CA ALA A 95 9.71 -6.58 25.27
C ALA A 95 10.11 -5.53 24.23
N ILE A 96 10.84 -4.50 24.68
CA ILE A 96 11.32 -3.39 23.84
C ILE A 96 12.15 -3.89 22.65
N TRP A 97 12.98 -4.92 22.86
CA TRP A 97 13.82 -5.49 21.79
C TRP A 97 12.96 -6.10 20.67
N PHE A 98 11.85 -6.74 21.01
CA PHE A 98 10.95 -7.36 20.04
C PHE A 98 10.18 -6.29 19.25
N LYS A 99 9.66 -5.26 19.94
CA LYS A 99 9.08 -4.07 19.30
C LYS A 99 10.05 -3.41 18.33
N SER A 100 11.31 -3.22 18.75
CA SER A 100 12.36 -2.62 17.92
C SER A 100 12.67 -3.48 16.70
N LEU A 101 12.70 -4.81 16.86
CA LEU A 101 12.88 -5.73 15.75
C LEU A 101 11.76 -5.61 14.71
N VAL A 102 10.50 -5.58 15.15
CA VAL A 102 9.35 -5.41 14.24
C VAL A 102 9.39 -4.08 13.51
N TRP A 103 9.77 -2.99 14.18
CA TRP A 103 9.96 -1.69 13.54
C TRP A 103 11.06 -1.72 12.46
N ILE A 104 12.21 -2.32 12.76
CA ILE A 104 13.33 -2.45 11.82
C ILE A 104 12.93 -3.33 10.63
N LEU A 105 12.23 -4.45 10.85
CA LEU A 105 11.74 -5.31 9.78
C LEU A 105 10.76 -4.57 8.86
N ALA A 106 9.94 -3.66 9.41
CA ALA A 106 9.04 -2.82 8.62
C ALA A 106 9.79 -1.85 7.67
N ALA A 107 11.09 -1.60 7.89
CA ALA A 107 11.91 -0.81 6.95
C ALA A 107 12.02 -1.48 5.57
N PHE A 108 11.66 -2.75 5.43
CA PHE A 108 11.47 -3.43 4.15
C PHE A 108 10.64 -2.60 3.16
N TYR A 109 9.57 -1.96 3.62
CA TYR A 109 8.70 -1.14 2.77
C TYR A 109 9.36 0.17 2.32
N ILE A 110 10.30 0.72 3.11
CA ILE A 110 11.14 1.84 2.67
C ILE A 110 12.07 1.40 1.55
N VAL A 111 12.74 0.25 1.70
CA VAL A 111 13.64 -0.29 0.67
C VAL A 111 12.89 -0.53 -0.64
N MET A 112 11.67 -1.05 -0.54
CA MET A 112 10.79 -1.21 -1.70
C MET A 112 10.41 0.14 -2.33
N ALA A 113 10.08 1.14 -1.52
CA ALA A 113 9.75 2.48 -2.00
C ALA A 113 10.93 3.20 -2.68
N VAL A 114 12.16 3.02 -2.17
CA VAL A 114 13.38 3.51 -2.81
C VAL A 114 13.61 2.82 -4.16
N SER A 115 13.43 1.50 -4.21
CA SER A 115 13.55 0.72 -5.45
C SER A 115 12.50 1.13 -6.48
N ASP A 116 11.28 1.41 -6.01
CA ASP A 116 10.20 1.95 -6.83
C ASP A 116 10.55 3.32 -7.38
N TRP A 117 11.03 4.25 -6.54
CA TRP A 117 11.44 5.57 -6.98
C TRP A 117 12.50 5.49 -8.09
N ALA A 118 13.55 4.69 -7.88
CA ALA A 118 14.59 4.50 -8.89
C ALA A 118 14.05 3.87 -10.21
N SER A 119 13.11 2.93 -10.12
CA SER A 119 12.59 2.22 -11.30
C SER A 119 11.53 3.03 -12.05
N TYR A 120 10.71 3.78 -11.32
CA TYR A 120 9.57 4.50 -11.86
C TYR A 120 9.86 5.95 -12.24
N SER A 121 11.05 6.47 -11.92
CA SER A 121 11.51 7.77 -12.42
C SER A 121 12.01 7.74 -13.87
N SER A 122 11.99 6.58 -14.54
CA SER A 122 12.38 6.48 -15.95
C SER A 122 11.38 7.14 -16.91
N VAL A 123 11.87 7.72 -18.00
CA VAL A 123 11.07 8.42 -19.01
C VAL A 123 10.01 7.52 -19.66
N GLU A 124 10.32 6.23 -19.82
CA GLU A 124 9.45 5.25 -20.48
C GLU A 124 8.24 4.86 -19.61
N GLU A 125 8.46 4.60 -18.31
CA GLU A 125 7.38 4.34 -17.35
C GLU A 125 6.49 5.59 -17.15
N VAL A 126 7.08 6.78 -17.20
CA VAL A 126 6.32 8.05 -17.20
C VAL A 126 5.40 8.14 -18.42
N ALA A 127 5.93 7.95 -19.63
CA ALA A 127 5.15 8.04 -20.86
C ALA A 127 4.03 6.99 -20.95
N HIS A 128 4.23 5.81 -20.37
CA HIS A 128 3.21 4.78 -20.31
C HIS A 128 2.07 5.14 -19.35
N ARG A 129 2.39 5.62 -18.14
CA ARG A 129 1.37 6.05 -17.18
C ARG A 129 0.52 7.21 -17.71
N ASP A 130 1.12 8.15 -18.42
CA ASP A 130 0.37 9.24 -19.05
C ASP A 130 -0.55 8.73 -20.15
N ARG A 131 -0.11 7.72 -20.93
CA ARG A 131 -0.99 7.00 -21.86
C ARG A 131 -2.16 6.33 -21.16
N ILE A 132 -1.92 5.57 -20.08
CA ILE A 132 -3.00 4.92 -19.31
C ILE A 132 -3.97 5.96 -18.74
N LYS A 133 -3.46 7.03 -18.12
CA LYS A 133 -4.31 8.11 -17.57
C LYS A 133 -5.18 8.74 -18.65
N LYS A 134 -4.62 8.92 -19.85
CA LYS A 134 -5.37 9.44 -21.00
C LYS A 134 -6.44 8.46 -21.46
N VAL A 135 -6.11 7.17 -21.63
CA VAL A 135 -7.09 6.13 -21.99
C VAL A 135 -8.21 6.02 -20.96
N LEU A 136 -7.91 6.07 -19.66
CA LEU A 136 -8.92 6.04 -18.59
C LEU A 136 -9.79 7.30 -18.58
N ARG A 137 -9.23 8.48 -18.85
CA ARG A 137 -9.99 9.73 -18.97
C ARG A 137 -10.88 9.71 -20.21
N ASP A 138 -10.36 9.25 -21.34
CA ASP A 138 -11.10 9.16 -22.61
C ASP A 138 -12.23 8.13 -22.49
N LYS A 139 -12.01 7.00 -21.80
CA LYS A 139 -13.06 6.03 -21.49
C LYS A 139 -14.15 6.64 -20.59
N LYS A 140 -13.76 7.42 -19.57
CA LYS A 140 -14.71 8.09 -18.67
C LYS A 140 -15.45 9.27 -19.32
N SER A 141 -14.87 9.91 -20.33
CA SER A 141 -15.53 10.96 -21.11
C SER A 141 -16.41 10.41 -22.23
N ASN A 142 -16.11 9.20 -22.71
CA ASN A 142 -16.89 8.51 -23.74
C ASN A 142 -17.96 7.55 -23.20
N GLU A 143 -18.07 7.37 -21.88
CA GLU A 143 -19.27 6.78 -21.28
C GLU A 143 -20.48 7.65 -21.68
N SER A 144 -21.30 7.15 -22.59
CA SER A 144 -22.49 7.88 -23.03
C SER A 144 -23.52 7.91 -21.90
N PHE A 145 -24.39 8.92 -21.91
CA PHE A 145 -25.53 8.97 -20.97
C PHE A 145 -26.39 7.70 -21.08
N GLU A 146 -26.47 7.09 -22.27
CA GLU A 146 -27.20 5.85 -22.51
C GLU A 146 -26.57 4.64 -21.82
N GLU A 147 -25.24 4.47 -21.84
CA GLU A 147 -24.57 3.38 -21.09
C GLU A 147 -24.80 3.50 -19.58
N ARG A 148 -24.85 4.74 -19.06
CA ARG A 148 -25.16 4.99 -17.64
C ARG A 148 -26.61 4.70 -17.30
N VAL A 149 -27.54 5.03 -18.19
CA VAL A 149 -28.98 4.77 -18.00
C VAL A 149 -29.28 3.27 -18.08
N GLU A 150 -28.62 2.53 -18.99
CA GLU A 150 -28.80 1.10 -19.16
C GLU A 150 -28.33 0.31 -17.93
N TYR A 151 -27.17 0.69 -17.35
CA TYR A 151 -26.66 0.11 -16.10
C TYR A 151 -27.67 0.23 -14.93
N TYR A 152 -28.25 1.42 -14.71
CA TYR A 152 -29.27 1.61 -13.67
C TYR A 152 -30.63 0.95 -14.00
N ARG A 153 -30.87 0.66 -15.29
CA ARG A 153 -32.06 -0.07 -15.73
C ARG A 153 -31.93 -1.55 -15.44
N GLU A 154 -30.76 -2.14 -15.70
CA GLU A 154 -30.46 -3.54 -15.35
C GLU A 154 -30.42 -3.78 -13.84
N GLU A 155 -29.91 -2.82 -13.06
CA GLU A 155 -29.85 -2.91 -11.60
C GLU A 155 -31.26 -2.88 -10.96
N LYS A 156 -32.23 -2.18 -11.56
CA LYS A 156 -33.63 -2.14 -11.11
C LYS A 156 -34.47 -3.35 -11.54
N VAL A 157 -34.05 -4.09 -12.57
CA VAL A 157 -34.77 -5.29 -13.05
C VAL A 157 -34.40 -6.54 -12.24
N ASN A 158 -33.25 -6.52 -11.55
CA ASN A 158 -32.75 -7.63 -10.73
C ASN A 158 -32.98 -7.45 -9.21
N THR A 159 -33.76 -6.45 -8.80
CA THR A 159 -34.34 -6.30 -7.44
C THR A 159 -35.84 -6.41 -7.50
#